data_AF-A0A139SNL0-F1
#
_entry.id   AF-A0A139SNL0-F1
#
_cell.length_a   1.000
_cell.length_b   1.000
_cell.length_c   1.000
_cell.angle_alpha   90.00
_cell.angle_beta   90.00
_cell.angle_gamma   90.00
#
_symmetry.space_group_name_H-M   'P 1'
#
loop_
_entity.id
_entity.type
_entity.pdbx_description
1 polymer ?
#
loop_
_entity_poly.entity_id
_entity_poly.type
_entity_poly.pdbx_seq_one_letter_code
_entity_poly.pdbx_strand_id
1 'polypeptide(L)'
;MAVLYPGGEAGHNMEQALQQAAIPCIWLKDSKTRKDYRVDEDKIPIMTIHSSKGLEFSTVVLLDASFIPGKEIDDAALTAAMRLLYVGMTRATERLLLSFHRDNELAKALLANQAKP
;
A
#
# COMPACT_ATOMS: atom_id res chain seq x y z
N MET A 1 -3.80 -12.00 3.65
CA MET A 1 -4.10 -10.56 3.49
C MET A 1 -2.82 -9.77 3.68
N ALA A 2 -2.66 -8.59 3.06
CA ALA A 2 -1.53 -7.70 3.29
C ALA A 2 -1.93 -6.22 3.29
N VAL A 3 -1.17 -5.39 4.00
CA VAL A 3 -1.26 -3.94 3.96
C VAL A 3 -0.08 -3.38 3.18
N LEU A 4 -0.37 -2.63 2.12
CA LEU A 4 0.62 -2.00 1.26
C LEU A 4 0.51 -0.47 1.37
N TYR A 5 1.63 0.23 1.28
CA TYR A 5 1.66 1.69 1.22
C TYR A 5 2.78 2.18 0.27
N PRO A 6 2.59 3.30 -0.43
CA PRO A 6 3.57 3.80 -1.42
C PRO A 6 4.81 4.42 -0.76
N GLY A 7 4.66 5.04 0.42
CA GLY A 7 5.74 5.70 1.15
C GLY A 7 5.23 6.50 2.35
N GLY A 8 6.09 7.31 2.95
CA GLY A 8 5.75 8.14 4.12
C GLY A 8 5.51 7.31 5.39
N GLU A 9 4.64 7.82 6.26
CA GLU A 9 4.41 7.27 7.61
C GLU A 9 3.18 6.34 7.70
N ALA A 10 2.42 6.18 6.61
CA ALA A 10 1.18 5.41 6.61
C ALA A 10 1.35 3.97 7.12
N GLY A 11 2.47 3.32 6.76
CA GLY A 11 2.80 1.98 7.25
C GLY A 11 3.04 1.92 8.75
N HIS A 12 3.77 2.90 9.30
CA HIS A 12 4.04 2.97 10.74
C HIS A 12 2.78 3.27 11.54
N ASN A 13 1.96 4.20 11.07
CA ASN A 13 0.69 4.55 11.71
C ASN A 13 -0.27 3.35 11.73
N MET A 14 -0.29 2.55 10.66
CA MET A 14 -1.10 1.33 10.62
C MET A 14 -0.56 0.24 11.55
N GLU A 15 0.77 0.06 11.61
CA GLU A 15 1.37 -0.89 12.57
C GLU A 15 0.96 -0.56 14.00
N GLN A 16 1.09 0.71 14.40
CA GLN A 16 0.69 1.18 15.73
C GLN A 16 -0.81 0.95 15.97
N ALA A 17 -1.67 1.25 15.00
CA ALA A 17 -3.11 1.05 15.11
C ALA A 17 -3.49 -0.43 15.28
N LEU A 18 -2.87 -1.34 14.52
CA LEU A 18 -3.11 -2.78 14.64
C LEU A 18 -2.61 -3.32 15.98
N GLN A 19 -1.44 -2.87 16.45
CA GLN A 19 -0.91 -3.24 17.77
C GLN A 19 -1.85 -2.78 18.90
N GLN A 20 -2.35 -1.54 18.84
CA GLN A 20 -3.32 -1.02 19.81
C GLN A 20 -4.64 -1.82 19.80
N ALA A 21 -5.05 -2.32 18.64
CA ALA A 21 -6.21 -3.19 18.49
C ALA A 21 -5.94 -4.67 18.84
N ALA A 22 -4.72 -5.01 19.30
CA ALA A 22 -4.27 -6.39 19.54
C ALA A 22 -4.39 -7.32 18.32
N ILE A 23 -4.26 -6.76 17.10
CA ILE A 23 -4.28 -7.51 15.85
C ILE A 23 -2.83 -7.89 15.49
N PRO A 24 -2.48 -9.18 15.36
CA PRO A 24 -1.14 -9.60 15.00
C PRO A 24 -0.70 -9.02 13.65
N CYS A 25 0.41 -8.28 13.64
CA CYS A 25 0.98 -7.69 12.43
C CYS A 25 2.50 -7.80 12.42
N ILE A 26 3.09 -7.66 11.23
CA ILE A 26 4.54 -7.63 11.04
C ILE A 26 4.92 -6.53 10.05
N TRP A 27 5.77 -5.59 10.47
CA TRP A 27 6.25 -4.51 9.60
C TRP A 27 7.53 -4.93 8.87
N LEU A 28 7.43 -5.15 7.56
CA LEU A 28 8.52 -5.63 6.71
C LEU A 28 9.33 -4.46 6.12
N LYS A 29 10.02 -3.72 6.99
CA LYS A 29 10.79 -2.52 6.60
C LYS A 29 12.17 -2.81 6.01
N ASP A 30 12.73 -3.98 6.27
CA ASP A 30 14.11 -4.30 5.91
C ASP A 30 14.26 -5.71 5.30
N SER A 31 15.43 -6.00 4.74
CA SER A 31 15.70 -7.29 4.11
C SER A 31 15.76 -8.45 5.10
N LYS A 32 15.93 -8.20 6.40
CA LYS A 32 16.00 -9.25 7.42
C LYS A 32 14.60 -9.75 7.77
N THR A 33 13.73 -8.82 8.17
CA THR A 33 12.31 -9.08 8.46
C THR A 33 11.59 -9.74 7.28
N ARG A 34 11.94 -9.37 6.05
CA ARG A 34 11.40 -10.01 4.83
C ARG A 34 11.87 -11.44 4.58
N LYS A 35 13.11 -11.78 4.93
CA LYS A 35 13.63 -13.15 4.79
C LYS A 35 12.98 -14.11 5.78
N ASP A 36 12.69 -13.60 6.97
CA ASP A 36 12.09 -14.37 8.05
C ASP A 36 10.57 -14.46 7.91
N TYR A 37 9.95 -13.59 7.09
CA TYR A 37 8.51 -13.61 6.84
C TYR A 37 8.08 -14.86 6.07
N ARG A 38 7.09 -15.55 6.62
CA ARG A 38 6.42 -16.67 5.96
C ARG A 38 4.95 -16.33 5.75
N VAL A 39 4.44 -16.66 4.56
CA VAL A 39 3.06 -16.33 4.14
C VAL A 39 2.00 -17.05 4.97
N ASP A 40 2.38 -18.16 5.63
CA ASP A 40 1.53 -18.98 6.49
C ASP A 40 1.47 -18.50 7.96
N GLU A 41 2.20 -17.44 8.33
CA GLU A 41 2.05 -16.85 9.66
C GLU A 41 0.71 -16.11 9.79
N ASP A 42 0.02 -16.32 10.92
CA ASP A 42 -1.22 -15.60 11.28
C ASP A 42 -0.92 -14.17 11.74
N LYS A 43 -0.32 -13.37 10.85
CA LYS A 43 0.01 -11.96 11.04
C LYS A 43 -0.27 -11.20 9.75
N ILE A 44 -0.74 -9.96 9.90
CA ILE A 44 -0.91 -9.04 8.76
C ILE A 44 0.45 -8.42 8.42
N PRO A 45 1.05 -8.73 7.25
CA PRO A 45 2.25 -8.06 6.81
C PRO A 45 1.93 -6.64 6.36
N ILE A 46 2.72 -5.68 6.83
CA ILE A 46 2.70 -4.27 6.42
C ILE A 46 4.00 -3.99 5.67
N MET A 47 3.94 -3.52 4.43
CA MET A 47 5.14 -3.27 3.63
C MET A 47 4.95 -2.18 2.58
N THR A 48 6.05 -1.60 2.09
CA THR A 48 5.97 -0.69 0.95
C THR A 48 5.56 -1.43 -0.31
N ILE A 49 4.90 -0.76 -1.25
CA ILE A 49 4.58 -1.35 -2.56
C ILE A 49 5.84 -1.88 -3.25
N HIS A 50 6.96 -1.14 -3.17
CA HIS A 50 8.26 -1.61 -3.68
C HIS A 50 8.70 -2.96 -3.10
N SER A 51 8.44 -3.18 -1.82
CA SER A 51 8.83 -4.41 -1.12
C SER A 51 7.92 -5.60 -1.44
N SER A 52 6.72 -5.36 -1.96
CA SER A 52 5.77 -6.41 -2.36
C SER A 52 6.03 -7.03 -3.73
N LYS A 53 7.05 -6.57 -4.46
CA LYS A 53 7.33 -7.05 -5.82
C LYS A 53 7.59 -8.57 -5.81
N GLY A 54 6.83 -9.30 -6.62
CA GLY A 54 6.91 -10.77 -6.71
C GLY A 54 6.11 -11.52 -5.64
N LEU A 55 5.41 -10.80 -4.76
CA LEU A 55 4.43 -11.36 -3.82
C LEU A 55 3.01 -11.10 -4.34
N GLU A 56 2.08 -11.96 -3.95
CA GLU A 56 0.66 -11.82 -4.23
C GLU A 56 -0.14 -12.23 -2.98
N PHE A 57 -1.31 -11.62 -2.79
CA PHE A 57 -2.15 -11.82 -1.62
C PHE A 57 -3.63 -11.87 -2.01
N SER A 58 -4.40 -12.77 -1.37
CA SER A 58 -5.85 -12.86 -1.57
C SER A 58 -6.55 -11.52 -1.36
N THR A 59 -6.16 -10.79 -0.31
CA THR A 59 -6.67 -9.45 -0.01
C THR A 59 -5.53 -8.47 0.19
N VAL A 60 -5.61 -7.32 -0.46
CA VAL A 60 -4.68 -6.19 -0.28
C VAL A 60 -5.45 -4.97 0.21
N VAL A 61 -4.91 -4.30 1.23
CA VAL A 61 -5.31 -2.97 1.67
C VAL A 61 -4.21 -1.99 1.26
N LEU A 62 -4.48 -1.11 0.30
CA LEU A 62 -3.59 -0.02 -0.12
C LEU A 62 -3.90 1.25 0.68
N LEU A 63 -2.95 1.66 1.51
CA LEU A 63 -3.06 2.89 2.30
C LEU A 63 -2.44 4.08 1.58
N ASP A 64 -3.12 5.23 1.69
CA ASP A 64 -2.69 6.51 1.13
C ASP A 64 -2.28 6.42 -0.35
N ALA A 65 -3.16 5.84 -1.17
CA ALA A 65 -2.95 5.65 -2.60
C ALA A 65 -2.78 6.96 -3.38
N SER A 66 -3.18 8.10 -2.80
CA SER A 66 -2.95 9.44 -3.34
C SER A 66 -1.56 10.00 -3.05
N PHE A 67 -0.69 9.27 -2.34
CA PHE A 67 0.65 9.74 -2.00
C PHE A 67 1.57 9.83 -3.22
N ILE A 68 2.17 10.99 -3.41
CA ILE A 68 3.24 11.22 -4.38
C ILE A 68 4.47 11.65 -3.58
N PRO A 69 5.60 10.94 -3.69
CA PRO A 69 6.83 11.32 -2.99
C PRO A 69 7.40 12.61 -3.57
N GLY A 70 7.91 13.49 -2.71
CA GLY A 70 8.53 14.76 -3.09
C GLY A 70 7.70 15.99 -2.70
N LYS A 71 8.30 17.18 -2.83
CA LYS A 71 7.63 18.46 -2.55
C LYS A 71 6.96 19.05 -3.79
N GLU A 72 7.55 18.83 -4.96
CA GLU A 72 7.03 19.29 -6.24
C GLU A 72 6.39 18.10 -6.96
N ILE A 73 5.15 18.29 -7.40
CA ILE A 73 4.42 17.29 -8.17
C ILE A 73 4.50 17.74 -9.63
N ASP A 74 5.40 17.10 -10.37
CA ASP A 74 5.47 17.22 -11.83
C ASP A 74 4.85 15.97 -12.50
N ASP A 75 4.73 16.02 -13.83
CA ASP A 75 4.15 14.92 -14.61
C ASP A 75 4.94 13.61 -14.46
N ALA A 76 6.26 13.70 -14.24
CA ALA A 76 7.13 12.55 -14.06
C ALA A 76 6.86 11.87 -12.70
N ALA A 77 6.73 12.64 -11.62
CA ALA A 77 6.39 12.17 -10.29
C ALA A 77 4.98 11.57 -10.26
N LEU A 78 4.01 12.23 -10.92
CA LEU A 78 2.66 11.71 -11.05
C LEU A 78 2.64 10.36 -11.79
N THR A 79 3.34 10.28 -12.92
CA THR A 79 3.46 9.04 -13.71
C THR A 79 4.13 7.93 -12.91
N ALA A 80 5.19 8.24 -12.15
CA ALA A 80 5.88 7.28 -11.30
C ALA A 80 4.96 6.77 -10.18
N ALA A 81 4.19 7.66 -9.53
CA ALA A 81 3.23 7.30 -8.50
C ALA A 81 2.09 6.43 -9.06
N MET A 82 1.55 6.75 -10.24
CA MET A 82 0.54 5.91 -10.91
C MET A 82 1.08 4.51 -11.22
N ARG A 83 2.29 4.41 -11.76
CA ARG A 83 2.94 3.10 -12.04
C ARG A 83 3.16 2.31 -10.77
N LEU A 84 3.60 2.95 -9.70
CA LEU A 84 3.78 2.31 -8.40
C LEU A 84 2.44 1.81 -7.86
N LEU A 85 1.40 2.64 -7.92
CA LEU A 85 0.08 2.28 -7.44
C LEU A 85 -0.49 1.08 -8.22
N TYR A 86 -0.34 1.05 -9.54
CA TYR A 86 -0.71 -0.10 -10.36
C TYR A 86 0.00 -1.40 -9.93
N VAL A 87 1.29 -1.33 -9.61
CA VAL A 87 2.02 -2.49 -9.05
C VAL A 87 1.38 -2.95 -7.74
N GLY A 88 1.01 -2.02 -6.85
CA GLY A 88 0.34 -2.32 -5.59
C GLY A 88 -1.05 -2.95 -5.77
N MET A 89 -1.86 -2.41 -6.68
CA MET A 89 -3.20 -2.92 -6.99
C MET A 89 -3.15 -4.36 -7.51
N THR A 90 -2.21 -4.65 -8.42
CA THR A 90 -2.04 -5.99 -9.02
C THR A 90 -1.41 -7.01 -8.06
N ARG A 91 -1.10 -6.65 -6.81
CA ARG A 91 -0.73 -7.65 -5.78
C ARG A 91 -1.96 -8.36 -5.22
N ALA A 92 -3.16 -7.80 -5.39
CA ALA A 92 -4.41 -8.41 -4.94
C ALA A 92 -4.90 -9.46 -5.94
N THR A 93 -5.19 -10.67 -5.48
CA THR A 93 -5.74 -11.73 -6.34
C THR A 93 -7.25 -11.86 -6.26
N GLU A 94 -7.88 -11.44 -5.16
CA GLU A 94 -9.34 -11.53 -4.98
C GLU A 94 -9.98 -10.20 -4.56
N ARG A 95 -9.41 -9.53 -3.56
CA ARG A 95 -10.01 -8.32 -2.96
C ARG A 95 -8.99 -7.20 -2.82
N LEU A 96 -9.40 -6.02 -3.26
CA LEU A 96 -8.62 -4.80 -3.12
C LEU A 96 -9.44 -3.76 -2.36
N LEU A 97 -8.90 -3.28 -1.24
CA LEU A 97 -9.37 -2.08 -0.56
C LEU A 97 -8.32 -0.99 -0.77
N LEU A 98 -8.77 0.21 -1.13
CA LEU A 98 -7.87 1.34 -1.37
C LEU A 98 -8.38 2.55 -0.59
N SER A 99 -7.49 3.19 0.17
CA SER A 99 -7.77 4.44 0.88
C SER A 99 -6.88 5.57 0.39
N PHE A 100 -7.42 6.77 0.34
CA PHE A 100 -6.72 7.99 -0.04
C PHE A 100 -7.41 9.19 0.65
N HIS A 101 -6.67 10.28 0.83
CA HIS A 101 -7.17 11.45 1.55
C HIS A 101 -6.61 12.79 1.05
N ARG A 102 -5.66 12.77 0.10
CA ARG A 102 -5.01 13.97 -0.40
C ARG A 102 -5.82 14.59 -1.53
N ASP A 103 -5.75 15.90 -1.66
CA ASP A 103 -6.32 16.62 -2.80
C ASP A 103 -5.23 16.86 -3.86
N ASN A 104 -5.14 15.95 -4.83
CA ASN A 104 -4.20 16.04 -5.94
C ASN A 104 -4.72 15.29 -7.19
N GLU A 105 -4.00 15.41 -8.30
CA GLU A 105 -4.37 14.78 -9.58
C GLU A 105 -4.49 13.26 -9.49
N LEU A 106 -3.69 12.61 -8.63
CA LEU A 106 -3.78 11.16 -8.41
C LEU A 106 -5.09 10.77 -7.71
N ALA A 107 -5.52 11.53 -6.70
CA ALA A 107 -6.80 11.33 -6.04
C ALA A 107 -7.99 11.57 -6.98
N LYS A 108 -7.92 12.61 -7.83
CA LYS A 108 -8.93 12.89 -8.85
C LYS A 108 -9.03 11.73 -9.86
N ALA A 109 -7.90 11.19 -10.31
CA ALA A 109 -7.86 10.03 -11.20
C ALA A 109 -8.47 8.76 -10.57
N LEU A 110 -8.30 8.57 -9.26
CA LEU A 110 -8.91 7.47 -8.51
C LEU A 110 -10.44 7.63 -8.43
N LEU A 111 -10.93 8.85 -8.19
CA LEU A 111 -12.37 9.15 -8.14
C LEU A 111 -13.06 9.06 -9.50
N ALA A 112 -12.40 9.50 -10.58
CA ALA A 112 -12.94 9.49 -11.93
C ALA A 112 -13.34 8.07 -12.40
N ASN A 113 -12.71 7.04 -11.85
CA ASN A 113 -12.97 5.64 -12.17
C ASN A 113 -13.96 4.94 -11.22
N GLN A 114 -14.46 5.62 -10.18
CA GLN A 114 -15.51 5.06 -9.30
C GLN A 114 -16.93 5.20 -9.88
N ALA A 115 -17.07 5.90 -11.01
CA ALA A 115 -18.34 6.10 -11.71
C ALA A 115 -18.47 5.18 -12.94
N LYS A 116 -18.56 3.86 -12.71
CA LYS A 116 -19.19 2.96 -13.68
C LYS A 116 -19.90 1.83 -12.92
N PRO A 117 -21.24 1.77 -12.97
CA PRO A 117 -22.00 0.66 -12.41
C PRO A 117 -21.72 -0.66 -13.13
#